data_AF-A0A940VCA0-F1
#
_entry.id   AF-A0A940VCA0-F1
#
_cell.length_a   1.000
_cell.length_b   1.000
_cell.length_c   1.000
_cell.angle_alpha   90.00
_cell.angle_beta   90.00
_cell.angle_gamma   90.00
#
_symmetry.space_group_name_H-M   'P 1'
#
loop_
_entity.id
_entity.type
_entity.pdbx_description
1 polymer ?
#
loop_
_entity_poly.entity_id
_entity_poly.type
_entity_poly.pdbx_seq_one_letter_code
_entity_poly.pdbx_strand_id
1 'polypeptide(L)' 'MPEAGDGVLIETFDLEVFTPPCDPGAERFAARARLNAPITEALPYLNAALRGAVYNRAAGALTWKKGGHN' A
#
# COMPACT_ATOMS: atom_id res chain seq x y z
N MET A 1 27.54 -12.95 -7.49
CA MET A 1 26.29 -13.20 -6.74
C MET A 1 26.19 -12.07 -5.73
N PRO A 2 25.36 -11.03 -5.95
CA PRO A 2 25.34 -9.90 -5.03
C PRO A 2 24.49 -10.26 -3.81
N GLU A 3 25.02 -9.93 -2.65
CA GLU A 3 24.45 -10.17 -1.33
C GLU A 3 23.19 -9.33 -1.11
N ALA A 4 22.07 -10.00 -0.82
CA ALA A 4 20.86 -9.36 -0.37
C ALA A 4 20.87 -9.34 1.16
N GLY A 5 21.38 -8.26 1.75
CA GLY A 5 21.33 -8.07 3.20
C GLY A 5 21.66 -6.64 3.57
N ASP A 6 20.66 -5.96 4.14
CA ASP A 6 20.73 -4.65 4.82
C ASP A 6 20.60 -3.38 3.95
N GLY A 7 19.80 -3.43 2.88
CA GLY A 7 19.38 -2.26 2.10
C GLY A 7 17.93 -1.85 2.39
N VAL A 8 17.65 -0.55 2.40
CA VAL A 8 16.30 0.02 2.49
C VAL A 8 15.37 -0.64 1.46
N LEU A 9 14.28 -1.28 1.92
CA LEU A 9 13.36 -2.04 1.05
C LEU A 9 12.68 -1.18 -0.03
N ILE A 10 12.46 0.10 0.26
CA ILE A 10 11.86 1.07 -0.66
C ILE A 10 12.72 2.34 -0.64
N GLU A 11 13.56 2.51 -1.66
CA GLU A 11 14.49 3.64 -1.74
C GLU A 11 13.80 4.91 -2.24
N THR A 12 12.89 4.76 -3.21
CA THR A 12 12.17 5.87 -3.84
C THR A 12 10.70 5.52 -4.02
N PHE A 13 9.85 6.52 -3.85
CA PHE A 13 8.42 6.42 -4.10
C PHE A 13 7.90 7.72 -4.69
N ASP A 14 6.98 7.61 -5.64
CA ASP A 14 6.31 8.75 -6.24
C ASP A 14 4.96 8.95 -5.54
N LEU A 15 4.74 10.11 -4.92
CA LEU A 15 3.49 10.43 -4.22
C LEU A 15 2.65 11.41 -5.04
N GLU A 16 1.42 11.00 -5.34
CA GLU A 16 0.43 11.81 -6.05
C GLU A 16 -0.77 12.05 -5.12
N VAL A 17 -1.03 13.30 -4.74
CA VAL A 17 -2.18 13.69 -3.92
C VAL A 17 -3.17 14.44 -4.79
N PHE A 18 -4.42 13.98 -4.85
CA PHE A 18 -5.46 14.60 -5.65
C PHE A 18 -6.76 14.73 -4.85
N THR A 19 -7.51 15.78 -5.18
CA THR A 19 -8.87 16.00 -4.69
C THR A 19 -9.84 15.46 -5.76
N PRO A 20 -10.38 14.24 -5.61
CA PRO A 20 -11.42 13.76 -6.51
C PRO A 20 -12.59 14.76 -6.57
N PRO A 21 -13.21 14.95 -7.75
CA PRO A 21 -14.32 15.89 -7.91
C PRO A 21 -15.43 15.54 -6.91
N CYS A 22 -15.82 16.54 -6.12
CA CYS A 22 -16.63 16.40 -4.92
C CYS A 22 -18.10 16.14 -5.29
N ASP A 23 -18.62 14.95 -4.97
CA ASP A 23 -20.06 14.75 -4.72
C ASP A 23 -20.37 15.28 -3.31
N PRO A 24 -21.46 16.05 -3.11
CA PRO A 24 -21.62 16.97 -1.99
C PRO A 24 -21.62 16.24 -0.64
N GLY A 25 -20.70 16.62 0.25
CA GLY A 25 -20.77 16.25 1.67
C GLY A 25 -19.45 16.13 2.45
N ALA A 26 -18.29 15.97 1.80
CA ALA A 26 -17.01 15.94 2.50
C ALA A 26 -15.83 16.18 1.55
N GLU A 27 -14.87 16.99 1.98
CA GLU A 27 -13.56 17.12 1.35
C GLU A 27 -12.84 15.76 1.44
N ARG A 28 -12.80 15.01 0.34
CA ARG A 28 -12.08 13.74 0.26
C ARG A 28 -10.71 14.01 -0.35
N PHE A 29 -9.65 13.71 0.38
CA PHE A 29 -8.29 13.66 -0.16
C PHE A 29 -7.94 12.22 -0.51
N ALA A 30 -7.48 12.01 -1.75
CA ALA A 30 -6.92 10.74 -2.18
C ALA A 30 -5.42 10.91 -2.39
N ALA A 31 -4.63 9.97 -1.87
CA ALA A 31 -3.19 9.93 -2.08
C ALA A 31 -2.80 8.57 -2.65
N ARG A 32 -1.99 8.57 -3.70
CA ARG A 32 -1.45 7.38 -4.35
C ARG A 32 0.07 7.44 -4.30
N ALA A 33 0.69 6.52 -3.57
CA ALA A 33 2.12 6.28 -3.63
C ALA A 33 2.41 5.18 -4.66
N ARG A 34 3.31 5.43 -5.61
CA ARG A 34 3.83 4.41 -6.53
C ARG A 34 5.19 3.99 -6.00
N LEU A 35 5.33 2.69 -5.77
CA LEU A 35 6.56 2.07 -5.32
C LEU A 35 7.22 1.43 -6.55
N ASN A 36 8.42 1.86 -6.90
CA ASN A 36 9.16 1.31 -8.04
C ASN A 36 9.91 0.02 -7.66
N ALA A 37 9.99 -0.30 -6.36
CA ALA A 37 10.56 -1.54 -5.84
C ALA A 37 9.52 -2.68 -5.79
N PRO A 38 9.90 -3.92 -6.18
CA PRO A 38 9.02 -5.07 -6.07
C PRO A 38 8.85 -5.50 -4.60
N ILE A 39 7.68 -5.23 -4.01
CA ILE A 39 7.37 -5.57 -2.61
C ILE A 39 6.47 -6.80 -2.44
N THR A 40 6.16 -7.53 -3.52
CA THR A 40 5.15 -8.60 -3.53
C THR A 40 5.42 -9.68 -2.48
N GLU A 41 6.69 -10.01 -2.24
CA GLU A 41 7.11 -11.01 -1.25
C GLU A 41 6.90 -10.55 0.20
N ALA A 42 6.88 -9.24 0.44
CA ALA A 42 6.62 -8.66 1.76
C ALA A 42 5.12 -8.58 2.09
N LEU A 43 4.24 -8.61 1.09
CA LEU A 43 2.78 -8.44 1.27
C LEU A 43 2.13 -9.48 2.19
N PRO A 44 2.47 -10.79 2.14
CA PRO A 44 1.91 -11.77 3.06
C PRO A 44 2.27 -11.47 4.53
N TYR A 45 3.48 -11.00 4.79
CA TYR A 45 3.93 -10.63 6.13
C TYR A 45 3.24 -9.37 6.63
N LEU A 46 3.08 -8.37 5.75
CA LEU A 46 2.35 -7.15 6.06
C LEU A 46 0.86 -7.43 6.36
N ASN A 47 0.24 -8.37 5.64
CA ASN A 47 -1.13 -8.82 5.90
C ASN A 47 -1.30 -9.41 7.31
N ALA A 48 -0.29 -10.13 7.82
CA ALA A 48 -0.32 -10.69 9.16
C ALA A 48 -0.24 -9.61 10.26
N ALA A 49 0.44 -8.51 9.99
CA ALA A 49 0.57 -7.38 10.92
C ALA A 49 -0.67 -6.46 10.94
N LEU A 50 -1.34 -6.30 9.79
CA LEU A 50 -2.48 -5.41 9.64
C LEU A 50 -3.80 -6.13 9.93
N ARG A 51 -4.46 -5.77 11.05
CA ARG A 51 -5.78 -6.31 11.39
C ARG A 51 -6.82 -5.94 10.34
N GLY A 52 -7.53 -6.95 9.82
CA GLY A 52 -8.59 -6.77 8.81
C GLY A 52 -8.05 -6.52 7.40
N ALA A 53 -6.75 -6.72 7.16
CA ALA A 53 -6.22 -6.69 5.81
C ALA A 53 -6.61 -7.97 5.04
N VAL A 54 -6.82 -7.82 3.73
CA VAL A 54 -7.14 -8.90 2.81
C VAL A 54 -6.08 -8.93 1.72
N TYR A 55 -5.32 -10.02 1.67
CA TYR A 55 -4.31 -10.25 0.65
C TYR A 55 -4.85 -11.11 -0.50
N ASN A 56 -4.85 -10.55 -1.71
CA ASN A 56 -5.15 -11.27 -2.93
C ASN A 56 -3.84 -11.68 -3.62
N ARG A 57 -3.48 -12.96 -3.52
CA ARG A 57 -2.24 -13.52 -4.09
C ARG A 57 -2.21 -13.50 -5.62
N ALA A 58 -3.35 -13.72 -6.28
CA ALA A 58 -3.42 -13.74 -7.74
C ALA A 58 -3.19 -12.34 -8.34
N ALA A 59 -3.60 -11.30 -7.63
CA ALA A 59 -3.41 -9.90 -8.03
C ALA A 59 -2.13 -9.26 -7.45
N GLY A 60 -1.43 -9.95 -6.53
CA GLY A 60 -0.31 -9.35 -5.79
C GLY A 60 -0.71 -8.09 -5.01
N ALA A 61 -1.94 -8.05 -4.48
CA ALA A 61 -2.53 -6.85 -3.89
C ALA A 61 -2.95 -7.07 -2.44
N LEU A 62 -2.66 -6.09 -1.58
CA LEU A 62 -3.09 -6.06 -0.18
C LEU A 62 -4.05 -4.89 0.02
N THR A 63 -5.28 -5.17 0.45
CA THR A 63 -6.27 -4.14 0.76
C THR A 63 -6.51 -4.09 2.27
N TRP A 64 -6.49 -2.90 2.85
CA TRP A 64 -6.71 -2.69 4.27
C TRP A 64 -7.44 -1.36 4.51
N LYS A 65 -8.29 -1.32 5.54
CA LYS A 65 -8.98 -0.11 5.98
C LYS A 65 -8.57 0.21 7.42
N LYS A 66 -7.92 1.36 7.62
CA LYS A 66 -7.59 1.85 8.95
C LYS A 66 -8.80 2.63 9.51
N GLY A 67 -9.42 2.12 10.58
CA GLY A 67 -10.51 2.80 11.28
C GLY A 67 -11.94 2.42 10.87
N GLY A 68 -12.14 1.35 10.09
CA GLY A 68 -13.47 0.82 9.75
C GLY A 68 -13.63 -0.60 10.28
N HIS A 69 -14.64 -0.81 11.14
CA HIS A 69 -15.07 -2.13 11.59
C HIS A 69 -15.50 -2.99 10.39
N ASN A 70 -15.23 -4.30 10.45
CA ASN A 70 -15.73 -5.28 9.46
C ASN A 70 -17.24 -5.44 9.56
#